data_AF-A0A9X3D281-F1
#
_entry.id   AF-A0A9X3D281-F1
#
_cell.length_a   1.000
_cell.length_b   1.000
_cell.length_c   1.000
_cell.angle_alpha   90.00
_cell.angle_beta   90.00
_cell.angle_gamma   90.00
#
_symmetry.space_group_name_H-M   'P 1'
#
loop_
_entity.id
_entity.type
_entity.pdbx_description
1 polymer ?
#
loop_
_entity_poly.entity_id
_entity_poly.type
_entity_poly.pdbx_seq_one_letter_code
_entity_poly.pdbx_strand_id
1 'polypeptide(L)'
;MSDAGDFDDYLKTLGRLTSHVDPTASTPEAERITTATGSLGELLDTDVAGLAAWVRDHPADVPVLGLAVGLSQEKLKNVLRDRFGTTGWHGVARTQPVDLVTWLDTEFDLVRMLRTQLERTYTFADILVARAGSRVTATRAGASGRRIEDEIESIAQDLGLDYTTRSRFTGRNGRTAPADLIIGDPDTADIVVAAKGFDSTGSKLTDAVREIEEMAEVRLPRQLVLAVIDGIGWKSRQSDLRRIHQLWADRQIDGMYTLVSLDRFREDVREFATLRRLI
;
A
#
# COMPACT_ATOMS: atom_id res chain seq x y z
N MET A 1 5.85 16.20 26.48
CA MET A 1 6.27 16.32 25.06
C MET A 1 7.76 16.10 24.89
N SER A 2 8.15 15.18 24.01
CA SER A 2 9.56 14.89 23.67
C SER A 2 10.26 16.04 22.94
N ASP A 3 11.49 16.36 23.36
CA ASP A 3 12.36 17.30 22.62
C ASP A 3 12.93 16.64 21.36
N ALA A 4 13.12 17.45 20.31
CA ALA A 4 13.76 17.00 19.08
C ALA A 4 15.22 16.61 19.37
N GLY A 5 15.49 15.30 19.34
CA GLY A 5 16.83 14.75 19.48
C GLY A 5 17.70 14.98 18.25
N ASP A 6 18.85 14.32 18.20
CA ASP A 6 19.71 14.35 17.02
C ASP A 6 19.09 13.55 15.85
N PHE A 7 19.20 14.09 14.63
CA PHE A 7 18.64 13.46 13.44
C PHE A 7 19.22 12.07 13.16
N ASP A 8 20.52 11.88 13.38
CA ASP A 8 21.16 10.58 13.10
C ASP A 8 20.72 9.53 14.12
N ASP A 9 20.41 9.94 15.36
CA ASP A 9 19.80 9.06 16.35
C ASP A 9 18.37 8.68 15.96
N TYR A 10 17.55 9.65 15.51
CA TYR A 10 16.23 9.34 14.94
C TYR A 10 16.33 8.36 13.76
N LEU A 11 17.27 8.59 12.83
CA LEU A 11 17.47 7.76 11.64
C LEU A 11 17.82 6.30 11.98
N LYS A 12 18.51 6.07 13.10
CA LYS A 12 18.84 4.71 13.59
C LYS A 12 17.60 3.94 14.06
N THR A 13 16.54 4.64 14.49
CA THR A 13 15.31 4.00 15.00
C THR A 13 14.39 3.45 13.92
N LEU A 14 14.61 3.82 12.64
CA LEU A 14 13.81 3.33 11.52
C LEU A 14 13.93 1.81 11.34
N GLY A 15 12.79 1.12 11.43
CA GLY A 15 12.65 -0.32 11.32
C GLY A 15 12.18 -0.80 9.95
N ARG A 16 12.11 -2.13 9.77
CA ARG A 16 11.48 -2.76 8.60
C ARG A 16 9.98 -2.88 8.85
N LEU A 17 9.16 -2.29 8.00
CA LEU A 17 7.70 -2.37 8.12
C LEU A 17 7.13 -3.65 7.54
N THR A 18 7.82 -4.26 6.57
CA THR A 18 7.46 -5.50 5.90
C THR A 18 8.29 -6.66 6.43
N SER A 19 7.62 -7.77 6.72
CA SER A 19 8.28 -9.04 7.00
C SER A 19 9.05 -9.50 5.76
N HIS A 20 10.22 -10.10 5.97
CA HIS A 20 10.90 -10.80 4.90
C HIS A 20 9.98 -11.89 4.35
N VAL A 21 9.59 -11.78 3.08
CA VAL A 21 8.76 -12.78 2.41
C VAL A 21 9.67 -13.89 1.91
N ASP A 22 9.47 -15.11 2.40
CA ASP A 22 10.06 -16.30 1.79
C ASP A 22 9.42 -16.50 0.40
N PRO A 23 10.18 -16.35 -0.70
CA PRO A 23 9.64 -16.44 -2.06
C PRO A 23 9.31 -17.88 -2.47
N THR A 24 9.50 -18.86 -1.58
CA THR A 24 9.15 -20.27 -1.76
C THR A 24 7.95 -20.70 -0.91
N ALA A 25 7.48 -19.85 0.01
CA ALA A 25 6.31 -20.16 0.83
C ALA A 25 5.04 -20.19 -0.03
N SER A 26 4.26 -21.26 0.13
CA SER A 26 2.93 -21.36 -0.49
C SER A 26 1.99 -20.32 0.12
N THR A 27 1.19 -19.67 -0.72
CA THR A 27 0.11 -18.77 -0.31
C THR A 27 -1.19 -19.25 -0.96
N PRO A 28 -2.37 -18.88 -0.44
CA PRO A 28 -3.65 -19.20 -1.09
C PRO A 28 -3.76 -18.69 -2.53
N GLU A 29 -2.99 -17.65 -2.89
CA GLU A 29 -2.89 -17.18 -4.27
C GLU A 29 -1.98 -18.10 -5.11
N ALA A 30 -0.84 -18.53 -4.57
CA ALA A 30 0.04 -19.48 -5.23
C ALA A 30 -0.68 -20.82 -5.51
N GLU A 31 -1.43 -21.34 -4.53
CA GLU A 31 -2.19 -22.59 -4.67
C GLU A 31 -3.30 -22.49 -5.73
N ARG A 32 -3.98 -21.35 -5.80
CA ARG A 32 -4.96 -21.07 -6.86
C ARG A 32 -4.32 -21.03 -8.23
N ILE A 33 -3.17 -20.35 -8.36
CA ILE A 33 -2.42 -20.33 -9.63
C ILE A 33 -2.01 -21.75 -10.01
N THR A 34 -1.43 -22.52 -9.09
CA THR A 34 -1.05 -23.93 -9.33
C THR A 34 -2.24 -24.75 -9.83
N THR A 35 -3.39 -24.64 -9.18
CA THR A 35 -4.62 -25.37 -9.55
C THR A 35 -5.11 -24.96 -10.96
N ALA A 36 -5.19 -23.66 -11.22
CA ALA A 36 -5.61 -23.12 -12.51
C ALA A 36 -4.66 -23.50 -13.66
N THR A 37 -3.35 -23.50 -13.41
CA THR A 37 -2.37 -23.97 -14.40
C THR A 37 -2.45 -25.47 -14.65
N GLY A 38 -2.83 -26.25 -13.63
CA GLY A 38 -3.07 -27.69 -13.77
C GLY A 38 -4.23 -27.97 -14.73
N SER A 39 -5.36 -27.29 -14.53
CA SER A 39 -6.52 -27.44 -15.44
C SER A 39 -6.27 -26.89 -16.84
N LEU A 40 -5.41 -25.87 -16.99
CA LEU A 40 -4.93 -25.42 -18.30
C LEU A 40 -4.05 -26.46 -19.00
N GLY A 41 -3.20 -27.17 -18.27
CA GLY A 41 -2.32 -28.20 -18.83
C GLY A 41 -3.05 -29.48 -19.29
N GLU A 42 -4.26 -29.72 -18.77
CA GLU A 42 -5.13 -30.82 -19.18
C GLU A 42 -5.89 -30.54 -20.50
N LEU A 43 -5.93 -29.28 -20.95
CA LEU A 43 -6.51 -28.93 -22.25
C LEU A 43 -5.63 -29.45 -23.40
N LEU A 44 -6.21 -30.36 -24.17
CA LEU A 44 -5.56 -30.95 -25.36
C LEU A 44 -5.31 -29.93 -26.48
N ASP A 45 -6.07 -28.83 -26.51
CA ASP A 45 -5.80 -27.70 -27.41
C ASP A 45 -5.96 -26.38 -26.65
N THR A 46 -4.87 -25.60 -26.60
CA THR A 46 -4.85 -24.24 -26.07
C THR A 46 -5.25 -23.23 -27.14
N ASP A 47 -6.12 -23.61 -28.07
CA ASP A 47 -6.67 -22.71 -29.08
C ASP A 47 -7.73 -21.79 -28.47
N VAL A 48 -8.23 -20.85 -29.28
CA VAL A 48 -9.23 -19.88 -28.84
C VAL A 48 -10.50 -20.58 -28.34
N ALA A 49 -10.91 -21.69 -28.95
CA ALA A 49 -12.14 -22.40 -28.58
C ALA A 49 -12.01 -23.11 -27.22
N GLY A 50 -10.91 -23.83 -27.00
CA GLY A 50 -10.61 -24.50 -25.74
C GLY A 50 -10.43 -23.51 -24.60
N LEU A 51 -9.69 -22.42 -24.83
CA LEU A 51 -9.52 -21.36 -23.83
C LEU A 51 -10.83 -20.62 -23.54
N ALA A 52 -11.70 -20.40 -24.53
CA ALA A 52 -13.01 -19.78 -24.32
C ALA A 52 -13.91 -20.65 -23.45
N ALA A 53 -13.90 -21.98 -23.66
CA ALA A 53 -14.59 -22.91 -22.78
C ALA A 53 -14.01 -22.86 -21.36
N TRP A 54 -12.68 -22.85 -21.24
CA TRP A 54 -12.00 -22.81 -19.96
C TRP A 54 -12.32 -21.56 -19.14
N VAL A 55 -12.25 -20.35 -19.72
CA VAL A 55 -12.55 -19.11 -18.97
C VAL A 55 -14.01 -19.02 -18.54
N ARG A 56 -14.93 -19.59 -19.32
CA ARG A 56 -16.35 -19.63 -18.97
C ARG A 56 -16.58 -20.50 -17.73
N ASP A 57 -15.90 -21.63 -17.67
CA ASP A 57 -16.03 -22.62 -16.59
C ASP A 57 -15.19 -22.23 -15.36
N HIS A 58 -14.10 -21.47 -15.57
CA HIS A 58 -13.17 -20.98 -14.55
C HIS A 58 -13.04 -19.43 -14.56
N PRO A 59 -14.14 -18.68 -14.38
CA PRO A 59 -14.12 -17.22 -14.50
C PRO A 59 -13.25 -16.53 -13.44
N ALA A 60 -12.99 -17.18 -12.30
CA ALA A 60 -12.11 -16.65 -11.27
C ALA A 60 -10.64 -16.65 -11.70
N ASP A 61 -10.26 -17.51 -12.64
CA ASP A 61 -8.88 -17.82 -13.00
C ASP A 61 -8.39 -17.06 -14.26
N VAL A 62 -9.24 -16.22 -14.85
CA VAL A 62 -8.85 -15.29 -15.95
C VAL A 62 -7.55 -14.51 -15.66
N PRO A 63 -7.25 -14.05 -14.42
CA PRO A 63 -5.98 -13.42 -14.11
C PRO A 63 -4.74 -14.26 -14.42
N VAL A 64 -4.84 -15.60 -14.44
CA VAL A 64 -3.73 -16.50 -14.82
C VAL A 64 -3.36 -16.33 -16.30
N LEU A 65 -4.36 -16.15 -17.18
CA LEU A 65 -4.11 -15.83 -18.58
C LEU A 65 -3.46 -14.45 -18.72
N GLY A 66 -3.88 -13.48 -17.91
CA GLY A 66 -3.23 -12.18 -17.83
C GLY A 66 -1.76 -12.29 -17.44
N LEU A 67 -1.43 -13.10 -16.43
CA LEU A 67 -0.04 -13.34 -16.02
C LEU A 67 0.78 -14.00 -17.13
N ALA A 68 0.20 -14.95 -17.86
CA ALA A 68 0.87 -15.63 -18.97
C ALA A 68 1.35 -14.66 -20.05
N VAL A 69 0.63 -13.55 -20.27
CA VAL A 69 1.00 -12.49 -21.23
C VAL A 69 1.64 -11.26 -20.57
N GLY A 70 2.06 -11.35 -19.32
CA GLY A 70 2.78 -10.28 -18.61
C GLY A 70 1.91 -9.14 -18.08
N LEU A 71 0.59 -9.34 -18.00
CA LEU A 71 -0.33 -8.38 -17.38
C LEU A 71 -0.48 -8.65 -15.88
N SER A 72 -0.10 -7.66 -15.07
CA SER A 72 -0.55 -7.62 -13.67
C SER A 72 -2.08 -7.51 -13.59
N GLN A 73 -2.67 -7.89 -12.46
CA GLN A 73 -4.12 -7.78 -12.24
C GLN A 73 -4.65 -6.35 -12.44
N GLU A 74 -3.91 -5.31 -12.06
CA GLU A 74 -4.34 -3.91 -12.28
C GLU A 74 -4.31 -3.53 -13.76
N LYS A 75 -3.25 -3.92 -14.48
CA LYS A 75 -3.18 -3.73 -15.93
C LYS A 75 -4.33 -4.46 -16.62
N LEU A 76 -4.62 -5.71 -16.24
CA LEU A 76 -5.75 -6.48 -16.73
C LEU A 76 -7.08 -5.73 -16.52
N LYS A 77 -7.33 -5.18 -15.32
CA LYS A 77 -8.55 -4.37 -15.08
C LYS A 77 -8.65 -3.16 -15.99
N ASN A 78 -7.53 -2.48 -16.25
CA ASN A 78 -7.52 -1.29 -17.09
C ASN A 78 -7.81 -1.64 -18.55
N VAL A 79 -7.18 -2.69 -19.09
CA VAL A 79 -7.42 -3.11 -20.48
C VAL A 79 -8.83 -3.70 -20.66
N LEU A 80 -9.40 -4.35 -19.64
CA LEU A 80 -10.80 -4.78 -19.65
C LEU A 80 -11.77 -3.59 -19.63
N ARG A 81 -11.46 -2.54 -18.87
CA ARG A 81 -12.29 -1.33 -18.82
C ARG A 81 -12.35 -0.67 -20.19
N ASP A 82 -11.21 -0.56 -20.85
CA ASP A 82 -11.08 0.03 -22.18
C ASP A 82 -11.85 -0.79 -23.22
N ARG A 83 -11.66 -2.12 -23.26
CA ARG A 83 -12.26 -2.99 -24.28
C ARG A 83 -13.74 -3.32 -24.04
N PHE A 84 -14.09 -3.68 -22.81
CA PHE A 84 -15.41 -4.24 -22.46
C PHE A 84 -16.25 -3.28 -21.60
N GLY A 85 -15.75 -2.08 -21.31
CA GLY A 85 -16.46 -1.11 -20.46
C GLY A 85 -16.55 -1.53 -18.98
N THR A 86 -15.81 -2.55 -18.55
CA THR A 86 -15.88 -3.08 -17.18
C THR A 86 -14.51 -3.50 -16.65
N THR A 87 -14.32 -3.43 -15.33
CA THR A 87 -13.12 -3.97 -14.68
C THR A 87 -13.28 -5.41 -14.19
N GLY A 88 -14.49 -5.97 -14.28
CA GLY A 88 -14.81 -7.31 -13.78
C GLY A 88 -14.72 -8.37 -14.86
N TRP A 89 -13.71 -9.25 -14.80
CA TRP A 89 -13.56 -10.36 -15.75
C TRP A 89 -14.59 -11.48 -15.56
N HIS A 90 -15.15 -11.67 -14.37
CA HIS A 90 -16.12 -12.75 -14.12
C HIS A 90 -17.34 -12.66 -15.02
N GLY A 91 -17.87 -11.45 -15.20
CA GLY A 91 -19.02 -11.21 -16.08
C GLY A 91 -18.67 -11.48 -17.53
N VAL A 92 -17.56 -10.87 -18.00
CA VAL A 92 -17.09 -11.00 -19.39
C VAL A 92 -16.80 -12.45 -19.76
N ALA A 93 -16.13 -13.20 -18.88
CA ALA A 93 -15.81 -14.61 -19.11
C ALA A 93 -17.06 -15.49 -19.23
N ARG A 94 -18.17 -15.15 -18.55
CA ARG A 94 -19.42 -15.92 -18.64
C ARG A 94 -20.28 -15.53 -19.82
N THR A 95 -20.35 -14.23 -20.14
CA THR A 95 -21.28 -13.71 -21.16
C THR A 95 -20.65 -13.61 -22.54
N GLN A 96 -19.33 -13.40 -22.62
CA GLN A 96 -18.57 -13.16 -23.85
C GLN A 96 -17.20 -13.89 -23.84
N PRO A 97 -17.13 -15.21 -23.51
CA PRO A 97 -15.86 -15.94 -23.38
C PRO A 97 -15.02 -15.95 -24.65
N VAL A 98 -15.67 -16.14 -25.81
CA VAL A 98 -14.98 -16.18 -27.11
C VAL A 98 -14.38 -14.82 -27.45
N ASP A 99 -15.13 -13.73 -27.24
CA ASP A 99 -14.64 -12.38 -27.50
C ASP A 99 -13.50 -12.01 -26.56
N LEU A 100 -13.57 -12.41 -25.28
CA LEU A 100 -12.51 -12.22 -24.30
C LEU A 100 -11.20 -12.89 -24.73
N VAL A 101 -11.25 -14.17 -25.08
CA VAL A 101 -10.06 -14.94 -25.47
C VAL A 101 -9.52 -14.49 -26.82
N THR A 102 -10.40 -14.25 -27.80
CA THR A 102 -9.98 -13.75 -29.13
C THR A 102 -9.28 -12.40 -29.00
N TRP A 103 -9.80 -11.51 -28.15
CA TRP A 103 -9.16 -10.22 -27.88
C TRP A 103 -7.83 -10.38 -27.15
N LEU A 104 -7.76 -11.22 -26.10
CA LEU A 104 -6.49 -11.48 -25.41
C LEU A 104 -5.43 -12.07 -26.36
N ASP A 105 -5.85 -12.95 -27.27
CA ASP A 105 -4.96 -13.54 -28.27
C ASP A 105 -4.51 -12.52 -29.32
N THR A 106 -5.43 -11.70 -29.82
CA THR A 106 -5.12 -10.69 -30.85
C THR A 106 -4.17 -9.61 -30.31
N GLU A 107 -4.41 -9.11 -29.09
CA GLU A 107 -3.65 -8.00 -28.52
C GLU A 107 -2.35 -8.44 -27.82
N PHE A 108 -2.34 -9.64 -27.24
CA PHE A 108 -1.24 -10.10 -26.37
C PHE A 108 -0.68 -11.47 -26.76
N ASP A 109 -1.12 -12.04 -27.87
CA ASP A 109 -0.58 -13.28 -28.44
C ASP A 109 -0.70 -14.47 -27.47
N LEU A 110 -1.84 -14.53 -26.76
CA LEU A 110 -2.13 -15.44 -25.65
C LEU A 110 -1.87 -16.90 -26.01
N VAL A 111 -2.39 -17.39 -27.14
CA VAL A 111 -2.29 -18.79 -27.53
C VAL A 111 -0.83 -19.19 -27.75
N ARG A 112 -0.08 -18.39 -28.53
CA ARG A 112 1.35 -18.66 -28.75
C ARG A 112 2.11 -18.60 -27.44
N MET A 113 1.79 -17.62 -26.60
CA MET A 113 2.47 -17.40 -25.33
C MET A 113 2.24 -18.53 -24.33
N LEU A 114 1.02 -19.09 -24.27
CA LEU A 114 0.73 -20.28 -23.46
C LEU A 114 1.46 -21.52 -23.99
N ARG A 115 1.38 -21.80 -25.30
CA ARG A 115 2.07 -22.95 -25.92
C ARG A 115 3.58 -22.90 -25.68
N THR A 116 4.18 -21.73 -25.84
CA THR A 116 5.63 -21.53 -25.62
C THR A 116 6.05 -21.76 -24.18
N GLN A 117 5.18 -21.49 -23.21
CA GLN A 117 5.52 -21.50 -21.79
C GLN A 117 5.15 -22.81 -21.09
N LEU A 118 4.02 -23.43 -21.43
CA LEU A 118 3.55 -24.65 -20.76
C LEU A 118 4.49 -25.85 -21.00
N GLU A 119 5.10 -25.94 -22.18
CA GLU A 119 5.99 -27.05 -22.54
C GLU A 119 7.47 -26.77 -22.16
N ARG A 120 7.78 -25.56 -21.70
CA ARG A 120 9.16 -25.15 -21.46
C ARG A 120 9.67 -25.62 -20.11
N THR A 121 10.89 -26.15 -20.09
CA THR A 121 11.63 -26.37 -18.85
C THR A 121 12.31 -25.06 -18.42
N TYR A 122 12.02 -24.60 -17.21
CA TYR A 122 12.60 -23.39 -16.64
C TYR A 122 13.81 -23.70 -15.75
N THR A 123 14.83 -22.86 -15.83
CA THR A 123 15.98 -22.90 -14.93
C THR A 123 15.77 -21.96 -13.74
N PHE A 124 16.62 -22.11 -12.71
CA PHE A 124 16.62 -21.15 -11.60
C PHE A 124 16.94 -19.71 -12.07
N ALA A 125 17.75 -19.55 -13.11
CA ALA A 125 18.04 -18.24 -13.70
C ALA A 125 16.78 -17.61 -14.30
N ASP A 126 15.94 -18.37 -15.01
CA ASP A 126 14.67 -17.88 -15.54
C ASP A 126 13.73 -17.40 -14.42
N ILE A 127 13.67 -18.14 -13.30
CA ILE A 127 12.88 -17.77 -12.11
C ILE A 127 13.41 -16.45 -11.51
N LEU A 128 14.72 -16.28 -11.39
CA LEU A 128 15.31 -15.05 -10.87
C LEU A 128 15.08 -13.86 -11.81
N VAL A 129 15.16 -14.06 -13.13
CA VAL A 129 14.84 -13.03 -14.13
C VAL A 129 13.38 -12.59 -14.02
N ALA A 130 12.43 -13.53 -13.92
CA ALA A 130 11.02 -13.21 -13.73
C ALA A 130 10.78 -12.42 -12.43
N ARG A 131 11.42 -12.83 -11.33
CA ARG A 131 11.35 -12.12 -10.03
C ARG A 131 11.98 -10.72 -10.11
N ALA A 132 13.09 -10.55 -10.83
CA ALA A 132 13.72 -9.26 -11.03
C ALA A 132 12.85 -8.31 -11.87
N GLY A 133 12.20 -8.81 -12.93
CA GLY A 133 11.21 -8.06 -13.70
C GLY A 133 10.00 -7.65 -12.85
N SER A 134 9.55 -8.53 -11.95
CA SER A 134 8.51 -8.16 -10.98
C SER A 134 8.97 -7.13 -9.96
N ARG A 135 10.26 -7.01 -9.59
CA ARG A 135 10.74 -5.93 -8.71
C ARG A 135 10.56 -4.53 -9.30
N VAL A 136 10.58 -4.42 -10.63
CA VAL A 136 10.30 -3.16 -11.35
C VAL A 136 8.80 -2.83 -11.35
N THR A 137 7.92 -3.84 -11.17
CA THR A 137 6.45 -3.69 -11.28
C THR A 137 5.71 -3.84 -9.93
N ALA A 138 6.32 -4.50 -8.96
CA ALA A 138 5.80 -4.87 -7.64
C ALA A 138 6.32 -3.93 -6.54
N THR A 139 6.52 -2.66 -6.86
CA THR A 139 6.66 -1.58 -5.88
C THR A 139 5.30 -1.27 -5.24
N ARG A 140 4.54 -2.31 -4.86
CA ARG A 140 3.19 -2.20 -4.30
C ARG A 140 3.27 -1.94 -2.80
N ALA A 141 3.48 -0.68 -2.51
CA ALA A 141 3.12 0.00 -1.27
C ALA A 141 1.63 -0.23 -0.97
N GLY A 142 1.33 -0.86 0.17
CA GLY A 142 -0.04 -1.00 0.66
C GLY A 142 -0.18 -1.73 1.99
N ALA A 143 0.70 -2.69 2.29
CA ALA A 143 0.74 -3.37 3.59
C ALA A 143 1.53 -2.57 4.64
N SER A 144 2.60 -1.89 4.21
CA SER A 144 3.51 -1.15 5.10
C SER A 144 2.91 0.14 5.67
N GLY A 145 2.07 0.86 4.92
CA GLY A 145 1.41 2.08 5.40
C GLY A 145 0.34 1.80 6.46
N ARG A 146 -0.48 0.76 6.24
CA ARG A 146 -1.54 0.37 7.18
C ARG A 146 -1.03 0.01 8.57
N ARG A 147 0.13 -0.63 8.67
CA ARG A 147 0.69 -1.01 9.97
C ARG A 147 0.87 0.17 10.91
N ILE A 148 1.35 1.32 10.44
CA ILE A 148 1.54 2.49 11.32
C ILE A 148 0.18 3.06 11.73
N GLU A 149 -0.76 3.15 10.79
CA GLU A 149 -2.13 3.65 11.04
C GLU A 149 -2.86 2.76 12.07
N ASP A 150 -2.78 1.44 11.92
CA ASP A 150 -3.42 0.47 12.82
C ASP A 150 -2.88 0.58 14.26
N GLU A 151 -1.57 0.80 14.42
CA GLU A 151 -0.93 0.91 15.74
C GLU A 151 -1.27 2.23 16.46
N ILE A 152 -1.30 3.36 15.74
CA ILE A 152 -1.71 4.64 16.34
C ILE A 152 -3.20 4.65 16.69
N GLU A 153 -4.03 4.00 15.87
CA GLU A 153 -5.46 3.82 16.15
C GLU A 153 -5.67 2.96 17.40
N SER A 154 -4.97 1.82 17.51
CA SER A 154 -5.04 0.96 18.70
C SER A 154 -4.65 1.72 19.97
N ILE A 155 -3.67 2.62 19.91
CA ILE A 155 -3.27 3.44 21.05
C ILE A 155 -4.39 4.41 21.45
N ALA A 156 -5.03 5.10 20.50
CA ALA A 156 -6.14 6.00 20.80
C ALA A 156 -7.34 5.24 21.41
N GLN A 157 -7.65 4.07 20.85
CA GLN A 157 -8.70 3.18 21.35
C GLN A 157 -8.40 2.70 22.79
N ASP A 158 -7.19 2.24 23.05
CA ASP A 158 -6.77 1.77 24.38
C ASP A 158 -6.79 2.86 25.45
N LEU A 159 -6.55 4.12 25.04
CA LEU A 159 -6.64 5.27 25.92
C LEU A 159 -8.09 5.71 26.16
N GLY A 160 -9.07 5.14 25.45
CA GLY A 160 -10.48 5.49 25.56
C GLY A 160 -10.82 6.85 24.95
N LEU A 161 -10.07 7.29 23.94
CA LEU A 161 -10.24 8.59 23.31
C LEU A 161 -11.27 8.53 22.18
N ASP A 162 -12.06 9.60 22.02
CA ASP A 162 -12.86 9.80 20.81
C ASP A 162 -11.93 10.17 19.65
N TYR A 163 -12.03 9.44 18.53
CA TYR A 163 -11.17 9.67 17.38
C TYR A 163 -11.87 9.45 16.04
N THR A 164 -11.30 10.04 14.99
CA THR A 164 -11.66 9.84 13.59
C THR A 164 -10.41 9.49 12.78
N THR A 165 -10.46 8.44 11.96
CA THR A 165 -9.35 8.05 11.07
C THR A 165 -9.54 8.61 9.67
N ARG A 166 -8.42 8.87 8.98
CA ARG A 166 -8.34 9.30 7.57
C ARG A 166 -9.35 10.40 7.20
N SER A 167 -9.20 11.56 7.82
CA SER A 167 -10.08 12.71 7.59
C SER A 167 -9.28 14.01 7.47
N ARG A 168 -9.98 15.14 7.48
CA ARG A 168 -9.37 16.47 7.55
C ARG A 168 -9.78 17.13 8.85
N PHE A 169 -8.86 17.88 9.46
CA PHE A 169 -9.17 18.71 10.61
C PHE A 169 -9.23 20.19 10.22
N THR A 170 -9.99 20.97 10.97
CA THR A 170 -10.10 22.42 10.79
C THR A 170 -9.10 23.15 11.69
N GLY A 171 -8.37 24.10 11.12
CA GLY A 171 -7.38 24.92 11.82
C GLY A 171 -7.57 26.42 11.60
N ARG A 172 -6.46 27.16 11.53
CA ARG A 172 -6.44 28.62 11.39
C ARG A 172 -7.21 29.10 10.17
N ASN A 173 -8.00 30.15 10.36
CA ASN A 173 -8.79 30.82 9.33
C ASN A 173 -9.77 29.88 8.58
N GLY A 174 -10.24 28.82 9.24
CA GLY A 174 -11.15 27.84 8.64
C GLY A 174 -10.50 26.96 7.55
N ARG A 175 -9.17 27.00 7.42
CA ARG A 175 -8.45 26.09 6.53
C ARG A 175 -8.45 24.69 7.12
N THR A 176 -8.45 23.69 6.25
CA THR A 176 -8.38 22.28 6.66
C THR A 176 -7.09 21.64 6.16
N ALA A 177 -6.60 20.63 6.87
CA ALA A 177 -5.45 19.81 6.49
C ALA A 177 -5.75 18.32 6.71
N PRO A 178 -5.14 17.40 5.94
CA PRO A 178 -5.36 15.97 6.13
C PRO A 178 -4.70 15.47 7.42
N ALA A 179 -5.28 14.44 8.02
CA ALA A 179 -4.68 13.69 9.13
C ALA A 179 -5.09 12.22 9.05
N ASP A 180 -4.16 11.33 9.38
CA ASP A 180 -4.38 9.88 9.36
C ASP A 180 -5.16 9.45 10.62
N LEU A 181 -4.95 10.15 11.75
CA LEU A 181 -5.72 10.04 12.99
C LEU A 181 -6.01 11.44 13.55
N ILE A 182 -7.26 11.67 13.96
CA ILE A 182 -7.72 12.89 14.64
C ILE A 182 -8.33 12.47 15.97
N ILE A 183 -7.87 13.06 17.06
CA ILE A 183 -8.43 12.86 18.40
C ILE A 183 -9.24 14.10 18.78
N GLY A 184 -10.46 13.87 19.26
CA GLY A 184 -11.51 14.87 19.41
C GLY A 184 -12.32 15.07 18.13
N ASP A 185 -13.09 16.14 18.09
CA ASP A 185 -13.97 16.47 16.96
C ASP A 185 -13.16 17.09 15.80
N PRO A 186 -13.32 16.65 14.53
CA PRO A 186 -12.53 17.17 13.40
C PRO A 186 -12.57 18.69 13.19
N ASP A 187 -13.69 19.36 13.49
CA ASP A 187 -13.81 20.81 13.38
C ASP A 187 -13.12 21.54 14.53
N THR A 188 -12.95 20.85 15.65
CA THR A 188 -12.32 21.40 16.85
C THR A 188 -11.15 20.57 17.36
N ALA A 189 -10.46 19.84 16.47
CA ALA A 189 -9.51 18.79 16.81
C ALA A 189 -8.51 19.19 17.90
N ASP A 190 -8.12 18.23 18.74
CA ASP A 190 -7.17 18.42 19.84
C ASP A 190 -5.79 17.89 19.49
N ILE A 191 -5.73 16.67 18.93
CA ILE A 191 -4.49 16.04 18.45
C ILE A 191 -4.73 15.54 17.03
N VAL A 192 -3.78 15.79 16.13
CA VAL A 192 -3.78 15.29 14.76
C VAL A 192 -2.46 14.62 14.45
N VAL A 193 -2.53 13.45 13.80
CA VAL A 193 -1.37 12.58 13.58
C VAL A 193 -1.25 12.23 12.10
N ALA A 194 -0.05 12.39 11.56
CA ALA A 194 0.34 11.85 10.27
C ALA A 194 1.06 10.51 10.44
N ALA A 195 0.67 9.50 9.67
CA ALA A 195 1.31 8.18 9.62
C ALA A 195 1.99 8.00 8.25
N LYS A 196 3.32 7.84 8.23
CA LYS A 196 4.08 7.69 6.98
C LYS A 196 5.05 6.51 7.00
N GLY A 197 4.69 5.44 6.29
CA GLY A 197 5.51 4.23 6.14
C GLY A 197 6.25 4.16 4.80
N PHE A 198 7.55 3.84 4.81
CA PHE A 198 8.32 3.68 3.58
C PHE A 198 9.40 2.60 3.63
N ASP A 199 9.17 1.46 2.98
CA ASP A 199 10.11 0.32 2.93
C ASP A 199 10.73 0.05 1.55
N SER A 200 10.13 0.53 0.45
CA SER A 200 10.62 0.33 -0.92
C SER A 200 10.26 1.51 -1.82
N THR A 201 11.03 1.74 -2.90
CA THR A 201 11.09 2.91 -3.80
C THR A 201 9.80 3.27 -4.58
N GLY A 202 8.62 3.19 -3.96
CA GLY A 202 7.33 3.56 -4.55
C GLY A 202 7.10 5.06 -4.52
N SER A 203 6.58 5.59 -5.63
CA SER A 203 6.49 7.01 -6.02
C SER A 203 5.40 7.86 -5.34
N LYS A 204 4.95 7.53 -4.10
CA LYS A 204 3.91 8.32 -3.40
C LYS A 204 4.43 9.32 -2.35
N LEU A 205 5.75 9.51 -2.26
CA LEU A 205 6.36 10.23 -1.14
C LEU A 205 6.44 11.76 -1.27
N THR A 206 6.33 12.32 -2.47
CA THR A 206 6.36 13.79 -2.61
C THR A 206 5.21 14.44 -1.83
N ASP A 207 4.09 13.73 -1.63
CA ASP A 207 2.99 14.18 -0.79
C ASP A 207 3.24 14.04 0.72
N ALA A 208 4.12 13.13 1.17
CA ALA A 208 4.30 12.86 2.61
C ALA A 208 4.88 14.05 3.39
N VAL A 209 5.89 14.72 2.84
CA VAL A 209 6.46 15.95 3.44
C VAL A 209 5.44 17.08 3.37
N ARG A 210 4.81 17.25 2.19
CA ARG A 210 3.84 18.32 1.92
C ARG A 210 2.64 18.25 2.88
N GLU A 211 2.13 17.05 3.15
CA GLU A 211 1.01 16.85 4.07
C GLU A 211 1.36 17.29 5.50
N ILE A 212 2.55 16.94 6.00
CA ILE A 212 2.98 17.34 7.36
C ILE A 212 3.26 18.84 7.42
N GLU A 213 3.85 19.42 6.37
CA GLU A 213 4.00 20.88 6.23
C GLU A 213 2.63 21.58 6.25
N GLU A 214 1.63 21.05 5.54
CA GLU A 214 0.25 21.56 5.52
C GLU A 214 -0.41 21.49 6.91
N MET A 215 -0.24 20.37 7.63
CA MET A 215 -0.72 20.23 9.01
C MET A 215 -0.09 21.28 9.94
N ALA A 216 1.23 21.44 9.88
CA ALA A 216 1.98 22.41 10.67
C ALA A 216 1.55 23.86 10.38
N GLU A 217 1.26 24.16 9.11
CA GLU A 217 0.82 25.49 8.68
C GLU A 217 -0.61 25.79 9.15
N VAL A 218 -1.52 24.82 9.03
CA VAL A 218 -2.95 25.00 9.33
C VAL A 218 -3.24 24.96 10.83
N ARG A 219 -2.45 24.28 11.66
CA ARG A 219 -2.73 24.09 13.10
C ARG A 219 -3.08 25.37 13.84
N LEU A 220 -4.03 25.28 14.77
CA LEU A 220 -4.25 26.26 15.83
C LEU A 220 -3.20 26.08 16.93
N PRO A 221 -2.87 27.13 17.72
CA PRO A 221 -1.94 27.00 18.85
C PRO A 221 -2.37 25.97 19.91
N ARG A 222 -3.66 25.62 19.95
CA ARG A 222 -4.21 24.60 20.86
C ARG A 222 -4.10 23.16 20.35
N GLN A 223 -3.87 22.98 19.05
CA GLN A 223 -3.81 21.67 18.39
C GLN A 223 -2.39 21.12 18.47
N LEU A 224 -2.26 19.85 18.85
CA LEU A 224 -1.01 19.10 18.67
C LEU A 224 -0.95 18.49 17.29
N VAL A 225 0.18 18.65 16.62
CA VAL A 225 0.53 17.99 15.38
C VAL A 225 1.64 17.00 15.65
N LEU A 226 1.37 15.70 15.46
CA LEU A 226 2.32 14.62 15.66
C LEU A 226 2.58 13.90 14.33
N ALA A 227 3.78 13.35 14.16
CA ALA A 227 4.12 12.52 13.02
C ALA A 227 4.68 11.17 13.47
N VAL A 228 4.11 10.07 13.00
CA VAL A 228 4.66 8.72 13.16
C VAL A 228 5.19 8.25 11.81
N ILE A 229 6.50 8.20 11.68
CA ILE A 229 7.19 7.93 10.43
C ILE A 229 8.13 6.77 10.62
N ASP A 230 8.03 5.75 9.78
CA ASP A 230 8.88 4.57 9.89
C ASP A 230 9.11 3.92 8.51
N GLY A 231 10.02 2.94 8.46
CA GLY A 231 10.39 2.20 7.27
C GLY A 231 11.84 2.46 6.83
N ILE A 232 12.54 1.38 6.47
CA ILE A 232 13.96 1.43 6.09
C ILE A 232 14.20 2.23 4.81
N GLY A 233 13.19 2.38 3.97
CA GLY A 233 13.26 3.17 2.74
C GLY A 233 13.61 4.63 3.03
N TRP A 234 13.23 5.19 4.18
CA TRP A 234 13.52 6.59 4.53
C TRP A 234 15.01 6.89 4.60
N LYS A 235 15.86 5.87 4.82
CA LYS A 235 17.32 6.00 4.77
C LYS A 235 17.84 6.39 3.38
N SER A 236 17.08 6.12 2.34
CA SER A 236 17.36 6.55 0.96
C SER A 236 16.83 7.96 0.63
N ARG A 237 16.04 8.57 1.52
CA ARG A 237 15.41 9.89 1.37
C ARG A 237 15.63 10.79 2.59
N GLN A 238 16.88 10.84 3.04
CA GLN A 238 17.24 11.63 4.21
C GLN A 238 16.95 13.12 4.05
N SER A 239 16.98 13.68 2.83
CA SER A 239 16.62 15.10 2.61
C SER A 239 15.18 15.40 3.03
N ASP A 240 14.24 14.54 2.65
CA ASP A 240 12.82 14.68 2.96
C ASP A 240 12.59 14.47 4.46
N LEU A 241 13.22 13.45 5.04
CA LEU A 241 13.13 13.17 6.47
C LEU A 241 13.73 14.28 7.32
N ARG A 242 14.85 14.89 6.88
CA ARG A 242 15.46 16.05 7.55
C ARG A 242 14.52 17.25 7.56
N ARG A 243 13.76 17.48 6.47
CA ARG A 243 12.77 18.57 6.44
C ARG A 243 11.70 18.37 7.50
N ILE A 244 11.15 17.16 7.61
CA ILE A 244 10.13 16.85 8.63
C ILE A 244 10.73 16.96 10.04
N HIS A 245 11.93 16.43 10.26
CA HIS A 245 12.63 16.57 11.53
C HIS A 245 12.89 18.03 11.90
N GLN A 246 13.21 18.88 10.91
CA GLN A 246 13.39 20.31 11.14
C GLN A 246 12.09 20.99 11.61
N LEU A 247 10.92 20.57 11.11
CA LEU A 247 9.63 21.06 11.64
C LEU A 247 9.49 20.75 13.13
N TRP A 248 9.96 19.60 13.58
CA TRP A 248 9.93 19.25 15.01
C TRP A 248 10.96 20.04 15.81
N ALA A 249 12.18 20.16 15.31
CA ALA A 249 13.24 20.96 15.92
C ALA A 249 12.83 22.43 16.09
N ASP A 250 12.12 22.98 15.09
CA ASP A 250 11.60 24.35 15.08
C ASP A 250 10.26 24.49 15.82
N ARG A 251 9.75 23.41 16.45
CA ARG A 251 8.46 23.35 17.17
C ARG A 251 7.24 23.69 16.29
N GLN A 252 7.37 23.49 14.98
CA GLN A 252 6.27 23.58 14.01
C GLN A 252 5.37 22.34 14.04
N ILE A 253 5.91 21.21 14.48
CA ILE A 253 5.14 20.05 14.94
C ILE A 253 5.60 19.68 16.35
N ASP A 254 4.76 19.00 17.10
CA ASP A 254 4.92 18.83 18.54
C ASP A 254 5.59 17.49 18.92
N GLY A 255 5.70 16.56 17.97
CA GLY A 255 6.40 15.29 18.18
C GLY A 255 6.58 14.48 16.90
N MET A 256 7.67 13.71 16.85
CA MET A 256 7.98 12.78 15.77
C MET A 256 8.41 11.43 16.35
N TYR A 257 7.82 10.34 15.84
CA TYR A 257 7.96 9.00 16.41
C TYR A 257 8.19 7.95 15.31
N THR A 258 8.66 6.77 15.71
CA THR A 258 8.73 5.54 14.92
C THR A 258 7.94 4.42 15.62
N LEU A 259 7.80 3.23 15.02
CA LEU A 259 7.15 2.10 15.68
C LEU A 259 7.87 1.70 16.97
N VAL A 260 9.20 1.80 17.00
CA VAL A 260 10.01 1.49 18.19
C VAL A 260 9.77 2.49 19.33
N SER A 261 9.38 3.73 19.00
CA SER A 261 9.09 4.77 20.00
C SER A 261 7.60 4.97 20.27
N LEU A 262 6.73 4.01 19.92
CA LEU A 262 5.28 4.14 20.11
C LEU A 262 4.86 4.20 21.58
N ASP A 263 5.61 3.58 22.49
CA ASP A 263 5.36 3.74 23.93
C ASP A 263 5.45 5.21 24.35
N ARG A 264 6.43 5.94 23.78
CA ARG A 264 6.60 7.38 24.02
C ARG A 264 5.47 8.20 23.39
N PHE A 265 5.06 7.85 22.17
CA PHE A 265 3.88 8.45 21.54
C PHE A 265 2.63 8.29 22.41
N ARG A 266 2.39 7.08 22.94
CA ARG A 266 1.27 6.79 23.86
C ARG A 266 1.33 7.65 25.13
N GLU A 267 2.52 7.83 25.71
CA GLU A 267 2.71 8.70 26.88
C GLU A 267 2.38 10.15 26.58
N ASP A 268 2.93 10.71 25.50
CA ASP A 268 2.72 12.13 25.14
C ASP A 268 1.25 12.39 24.76
N VAL A 269 0.58 11.47 24.05
CA VAL A 269 -0.86 11.54 23.75
C VAL A 269 -1.70 11.52 25.04
N ARG A 270 -1.40 10.59 25.97
CA ARG A 270 -2.10 10.50 27.26
C ARG A 270 -1.92 11.77 28.09
N GLU A 271 -0.69 12.29 28.17
CA GLU A 271 -0.37 13.52 28.90
C GLU A 271 -1.22 14.68 28.39
N PHE A 272 -1.24 14.89 27.07
CA PHE A 272 -2.02 15.97 26.48
C PHE A 272 -3.53 15.77 26.63
N ALA A 273 -4.02 14.55 26.40
CA ALA A 273 -5.42 14.23 26.56
C ALA A 273 -5.91 14.51 27.99
N THR A 274 -5.09 14.20 29.00
CA THR A 274 -5.37 14.52 30.42
C THR A 274 -5.43 16.03 30.64
N LEU A 275 -4.46 16.78 30.11
CA LEU A 275 -4.43 18.25 30.21
C LEU A 275 -5.65 18.91 29.54
N ARG A 276 -6.17 18.30 28.48
CA ARG A 276 -7.36 18.74 27.74
C ARG A 276 -8.67 18.19 28.29
N ARG A 277 -8.63 17.31 29.30
CA ARG A 277 -9.80 16.63 29.88
C ARG A 277 -10.59 15.81 28.85
N LEU A 278 -9.87 15.17 27.94
CA LEU A 278 -10.43 14.18 27.01
C LEU A 278 -10.58 12.80 27.66
N ILE A 279 -9.82 12.55 28.73
CA ILE A 279 -9.84 11.37 29.60
C ILE A 279 -9.68 11.80 31.06
#